data_AF-A0A2E1KWM3-F1
#
_entry.id   AF-A0A2E1KWM3-F1
#
_cell.length_a   1.000
_cell.length_b   1.000
_cell.length_c   1.000
_cell.angle_alpha   90.00
_cell.angle_beta   90.00
_cell.angle_gamma   90.00
#
_symmetry.space_group_name_H-M   'P 1'
#
loop_
_entity.id
_entity.type
_entity.pdbx_description
1 polymer ?
#
loop_
_entity_poly.entity_id
_entity_poly.type
_entity_poly.pdbx_seq_one_letter_code
_entity_poly.pdbx_strand_id
1 'polypeptide(L)'
;KVLSEYNDFNQAVEKVRASVAPIEEEIAKMQEEITNIIAEAREADARSNNPALDESAREEARSKIIELQTSLQNKQTQLQQFSQQAQELAQNGQQADLTPLQDRALEVVKEISKKEGIDVVLATASVVFANEDLDISDKVIAELNK
;
A
#
# COMPACT_ATOMS: atom_id res chain seq x y z
N LYS A 1 -0.45 -5.00 20.62
CA LYS A 1 -0.37 -4.13 21.80
C LYS A 1 0.95 -3.36 21.84
N VAL A 2 2.10 -4.02 22.07
CA VAL A 2 3.39 -3.32 22.20
C VAL A 2 3.72 -2.40 21.00
N LEU A 3 3.80 -2.93 19.78
CA LEU A 3 4.13 -2.08 18.61
C LEU A 3 3.06 -1.03 18.32
N SER A 4 1.78 -1.35 18.54
CA SER A 4 0.66 -0.42 18.32
C SER A 4 0.60 0.72 19.33
N GLU A 5 1.28 0.60 20.47
CA GLU A 5 1.37 1.65 21.50
C GLU A 5 2.80 2.23 21.61
N TYR A 6 3.70 1.81 20.72
CA TYR A 6 5.03 2.39 20.61
C TYR A 6 4.97 3.63 19.70
N ASN A 7 5.19 4.81 20.28
CA ASN A 7 4.99 6.10 19.62
C ASN A 7 5.85 6.25 18.35
N ASP A 8 7.14 5.97 18.43
CA ASP A 8 8.04 6.11 17.28
C ASP A 8 7.67 5.14 16.16
N PHE A 9 7.26 3.92 16.51
CA PHE A 9 6.79 2.94 15.54
C PHE A 9 5.55 3.43 14.81
N ASN A 10 4.55 3.97 15.53
CA ASN A 10 3.35 4.53 14.92
C ASN A 10 3.66 5.74 14.03
N GLN A 11 4.56 6.64 14.47
CA GLN A 11 4.99 7.77 13.66
C GLN A 11 5.70 7.31 12.38
N ALA A 12 6.55 6.28 12.48
CA ALA A 12 7.21 5.70 11.32
C ALA A 12 6.21 5.02 10.36
N VAL A 13 5.20 4.31 10.89
CA VAL A 13 4.12 3.73 10.07
C VAL A 13 3.37 4.82 9.29
N GLU A 14 2.98 5.91 9.96
CA GLU A 14 2.31 7.04 9.31
C GLU A 14 3.19 7.71 8.26
N LYS A 15 4.49 7.86 8.52
CA LYS A 15 5.45 8.38 7.55
C LYS A 15 5.56 7.49 6.31
N VAL A 16 5.66 6.17 6.48
CA VAL A 16 5.71 5.21 5.37
C VAL A 16 4.40 5.22 4.59
N ARG A 17 3.26 5.29 5.28
CA ARG A 17 1.96 5.40 4.63
C ARG A 17 1.83 6.70 3.84
N ALA A 18 2.24 7.82 4.42
CA ALA A 18 2.19 9.12 3.77
C ALA A 18 3.11 9.23 2.54
N SER A 19 4.22 8.48 2.51
CA SER A 19 5.11 8.47 1.34
C SER A 19 4.53 7.70 0.15
N VAL A 20 3.68 6.69 0.42
CA VAL A 20 3.05 5.84 -0.60
C VAL A 20 1.70 6.42 -1.06
N ALA A 21 0.95 7.09 -0.17
CA ALA A 21 -0.36 7.67 -0.45
C ALA A 21 -0.48 8.49 -1.76
N PRO A 22 0.44 9.42 -2.11
CA PRO A 22 0.30 10.18 -3.35
C PRO A 22 0.41 9.29 -4.59
N ILE A 23 1.23 8.24 -4.55
CA ILE A 23 1.38 7.30 -5.67
C ILE A 23 0.13 6.42 -5.80
N GLU A 24 -0.45 5.99 -4.68
CA GLU A 24 -1.72 5.26 -4.69
C GLU A 24 -2.85 6.09 -5.30
N GLU A 25 -2.89 7.39 -5.01
CA GLU A 25 -3.86 8.32 -5.61
C GLU A 25 -3.68 8.40 -7.14
N GLU A 26 -2.44 8.53 -7.61
CA GLU A 26 -2.14 8.56 -9.05
C GLU A 26 -2.46 7.22 -9.73
N ILE A 27 -2.22 6.09 -9.06
CA ILE A 27 -2.62 4.76 -9.53
C ILE A 27 -4.14 4.68 -9.68
N ALA A 28 -4.91 5.17 -8.70
CA ALA A 28 -6.36 5.17 -8.76
C ALA A 28 -6.89 6.04 -9.91
N LYS A 29 -6.34 7.25 -10.09
CA LYS A 29 -6.67 8.12 -11.23
C LYS A 29 -6.38 7.44 -12.56
N MET A 30 -5.21 6.82 -12.72
CA MET A 30 -4.86 6.11 -13.95
C MET A 30 -5.79 4.92 -14.24
N GLN A 31 -6.24 4.20 -13.21
CA GLN A 31 -7.21 3.11 -13.38
C GLN A 31 -8.57 3.63 -13.88
N GLU A 32 -9.01 4.78 -13.37
CA GLU A 32 -10.22 5.47 -13.85
C GLU A 32 -10.05 5.93 -15.30
N GLU A 33 -8.93 6.58 -15.64
CA GLU A 33 -8.61 6.99 -17.01
C GLU A 33 -8.58 5.81 -17.99
N ILE A 34 -7.97 4.68 -17.60
CA ILE A 34 -7.96 3.44 -18.39
C ILE A 34 -9.40 2.95 -18.63
N THR A 35 -10.24 2.96 -17.59
CA THR A 35 -11.63 2.55 -17.69
C THR A 35 -12.40 3.45 -18.67
N ASN A 36 -12.17 4.76 -18.61
CA ASN A 36 -12.77 5.73 -19.52
C ASN A 36 -12.29 5.53 -20.96
N ILE A 37 -10.98 5.32 -21.19
CA ILE A 37 -10.42 5.02 -22.52
C ILE A 37 -11.07 3.76 -23.12
N ILE A 38 -11.28 2.72 -22.32
CA ILE A 38 -11.93 1.49 -22.78
C ILE A 38 -13.40 1.75 -23.16
N ALA A 39 -14.11 2.56 -22.38
CA ALA A 39 -15.49 2.95 -22.68
C ALA A 39 -15.58 3.77 -23.98
N GLU A 40 -14.73 4.79 -24.13
CA GLU A 40 -14.64 5.60 -25.35
C GLU A 40 -14.27 4.75 -26.57
N ALA A 41 -13.36 3.79 -26.42
CA ALA A 41 -12.96 2.91 -27.52
C ALA A 41 -14.11 2.03 -28.00
N ARG A 42 -14.94 1.53 -27.08
CA ARG A 42 -16.16 0.77 -27.42
C ARG A 42 -17.20 1.62 -28.14
N GLU A 43 -17.38 2.86 -27.71
CA GLU A 43 -18.28 3.79 -28.38
C GLU A 43 -17.79 4.13 -29.79
N ALA A 44 -16.49 4.44 -29.93
CA ALA A 44 -15.87 4.69 -31.22
C ALA A 44 -15.98 3.46 -32.15
N ASP A 45 -15.78 2.25 -31.63
CA ASP A 45 -15.99 1.01 -32.38
C ASP A 45 -17.44 0.88 -32.89
N ALA A 46 -18.42 1.10 -32.02
CA ALA A 46 -19.84 1.08 -32.39
C ALA A 46 -20.18 2.12 -33.46
N ARG A 47 -19.63 3.33 -33.37
CA ARG A 47 -19.80 4.38 -34.40
C ARG A 47 -19.12 3.98 -35.71
N SER A 48 -17.91 3.42 -35.66
CA SER A 48 -17.18 2.98 -36.86
C SER A 48 -17.89 1.87 -37.64
N ASN A 49 -18.69 1.05 -36.94
CA ASN A 49 -19.44 -0.07 -37.51
C ASN A 49 -20.91 0.29 -37.82
N ASN A 50 -21.34 1.53 -37.60
CA ASN A 50 -22.72 1.94 -37.83
C ASN A 50 -23.00 2.21 -39.32
N PRO A 51 -23.84 1.41 -39.99
CA PRO A 51 -24.14 1.60 -41.41
C PRO A 51 -24.96 2.86 -41.70
N ALA A 52 -25.62 3.44 -40.68
CA ALA A 52 -26.44 4.65 -40.82
C ALA A 52 -25.61 5.95 -40.79
N LEU A 53 -24.33 5.89 -40.43
CA LEU A 53 -23.40 7.02 -40.50
C LEU A 53 -22.74 7.10 -41.88
N ASP A 54 -22.35 8.31 -42.27
CA ASP A 54 -21.54 8.52 -43.46
C ASP A 54 -20.10 8.01 -43.28
N GLU A 55 -19.37 7.86 -44.39
CA GLU A 55 -18.01 7.30 -44.36
C GLU A 55 -17.04 8.19 -43.59
N SER A 56 -17.19 9.51 -43.65
CA SER A 56 -16.32 10.46 -42.93
C SER A 56 -16.44 10.26 -41.42
N ALA A 57 -17.67 10.17 -40.90
CA ALA A 57 -17.93 9.93 -39.48
C ALA A 57 -17.43 8.55 -39.02
N ARG A 58 -17.50 7.53 -39.88
CA ARG A 58 -16.91 6.21 -39.58
C ARG A 58 -15.39 6.25 -39.57
N GLU A 59 -14.76 6.99 -40.47
CA GLU A 59 -13.30 7.10 -40.58
C GLU A 59 -12.70 7.92 -39.44
N GLU A 60 -13.38 8.98 -38.99
CA GLU A 60 -13.05 9.70 -37.74
C GLU A 60 -13.10 8.76 -36.53
N ALA A 61 -14.14 7.91 -36.43
CA ALA A 61 -14.24 6.94 -35.35
C ALA A 61 -13.11 5.90 -35.39
N ARG A 62 -12.69 5.43 -36.58
CA ARG A 62 -11.52 4.54 -36.73
C ARG A 62 -10.22 5.21 -36.30
N SER A 63 -10.01 6.46 -36.70
CA SER A 63 -8.84 7.25 -36.26
C SER A 63 -8.81 7.39 -34.74
N LYS A 64 -9.96 7.67 -34.13
CA LYS A 64 -10.10 7.78 -32.68
C LYS A 64 -9.76 6.47 -31.95
N ILE A 65 -10.13 5.32 -32.50
CA ILE A 65 -9.77 4.02 -31.92
C ILE A 65 -8.25 3.85 -31.86
N ILE A 66 -7.52 4.23 -32.91
CA ILE A 66 -6.05 4.12 -32.96
C ILE A 66 -5.39 5.02 -31.90
N GLU A 67 -5.89 6.25 -31.74
CA GLU A 67 -5.44 7.17 -30.70
C GLU A 67 -5.68 6.61 -29.30
N LEU A 68 -6.89 6.08 -29.05
CA LEU A 68 -7.27 5.50 -27.76
C LEU A 68 -6.46 4.25 -27.44
N GLN A 69 -6.15 3.40 -28.43
CA GLN A 69 -5.26 2.24 -28.24
C GLN A 69 -3.84 2.67 -27.83
N THR A 70 -3.31 3.70 -28.49
CA THR A 70 -1.99 4.26 -28.14
C THR A 70 -1.99 4.84 -26.72
N SER A 71 -3.03 5.60 -26.38
CA SER A 71 -3.21 6.16 -25.04
C SER A 71 -3.31 5.07 -23.98
N LEU A 72 -4.09 4.01 -24.24
CA LEU A 72 -4.25 2.86 -23.35
C LEU A 72 -2.91 2.18 -23.08
N GLN A 73 -2.12 1.91 -24.12
CA GLN A 73 -0.81 1.27 -23.97
C GLN A 73 0.14 2.12 -23.12
N ASN A 74 0.15 3.44 -23.33
CA ASN A 74 0.97 4.37 -22.55
C ASN A 74 0.53 4.37 -21.08
N LYS A 75 -0.78 4.45 -20.82
CA LYS A 75 -1.33 4.45 -19.46
C LYS A 75 -1.08 3.13 -18.73
N GLN A 76 -1.18 2.00 -19.41
CA GLN A 76 -0.84 0.69 -18.82
C GLN A 76 0.65 0.61 -18.44
N THR A 77 1.53 1.15 -19.28
CA THR A 77 2.98 1.20 -18.98
C THR A 77 3.25 2.10 -17.77
N GLN A 78 2.63 3.27 -17.72
CA GLN A 78 2.74 4.18 -16.58
C GLN A 78 2.21 3.52 -15.30
N LEU A 79 1.02 2.92 -15.35
CA LEU A 79 0.43 2.21 -14.21
C LEU A 79 1.37 1.14 -13.66
N GLN A 80 2.04 0.37 -14.52
CA GLN A 80 3.02 -0.62 -14.10
C GLN A 80 4.22 0.02 -13.38
N GLN A 81 4.74 1.14 -13.88
CA GLN A 81 5.85 1.87 -13.27
C GLN A 81 5.48 2.44 -11.88
N PHE A 82 4.34 3.10 -11.77
CA PHE A 82 3.87 3.63 -10.48
C PHE A 82 3.59 2.50 -9.47
N SER A 83 3.04 1.37 -9.94
CA SER A 83 2.81 0.20 -9.07
C SER A 83 4.11 -0.36 -8.52
N GLN A 84 5.16 -0.46 -9.35
CA GLN A 84 6.49 -0.85 -8.89
C GLN A 84 7.07 0.15 -7.90
N GLN A 85 6.96 1.44 -8.20
CA GLN A 85 7.44 2.51 -7.32
C GLN A 85 6.76 2.48 -5.94
N ALA A 86 5.44 2.30 -5.89
CA ALA A 86 4.69 2.15 -4.63
C ALA A 86 5.22 0.96 -3.82
N GLN A 87 5.42 -0.18 -4.49
CA GLN A 87 5.91 -1.40 -3.87
C GLN A 87 7.35 -1.25 -3.35
N GLU A 88 8.22 -0.56 -4.08
CA GLU A 88 9.59 -0.27 -3.65
C GLU A 88 9.61 0.68 -2.45
N LEU A 89 8.79 1.73 -2.45
CA LEU A 89 8.69 2.67 -1.33
C LEU A 89 8.16 1.99 -0.07
N ALA A 90 7.13 1.16 -0.19
CA ALA A 90 6.59 0.40 0.93
C ALA A 90 7.65 -0.57 1.50
N GLN A 91 8.37 -1.30 0.64
CA GLN A 91 9.44 -2.20 1.08
C GLN A 91 10.60 -1.46 1.76
N ASN A 92 11.04 -0.35 1.17
CA ASN A 92 12.11 0.47 1.73
C ASN A 92 11.69 1.06 3.08
N GLY A 93 10.47 1.60 3.19
CA GLY A 93 9.93 2.09 4.45
C GLY A 93 9.84 1.00 5.52
N GLN A 94 9.38 -0.19 5.15
CA GLN A 94 9.35 -1.34 6.05
C GLN A 94 10.76 -1.69 6.56
N GLN A 95 11.76 -1.77 5.68
CA GLN A 95 13.09 -2.22 6.05
C GLN A 95 13.94 -1.15 6.75
N ALA A 96 13.83 0.11 6.30
CA ALA A 96 14.65 1.20 6.80
C ALA A 96 14.04 1.92 8.01
N ASP A 97 12.71 2.12 8.02
CA ASP A 97 12.04 2.88 9.08
C ASP A 97 11.40 1.96 10.14
N LEU A 98 10.82 0.82 9.76
CA LEU A 98 10.06 -0.03 10.70
C LEU A 98 10.88 -1.15 11.36
N THR A 99 11.73 -1.87 10.61
CA THR A 99 12.53 -2.98 11.17
C THR A 99 13.39 -2.57 12.37
N PRO A 100 14.13 -1.43 12.34
CA PRO A 100 14.95 -1.04 13.50
C PRO A 100 14.13 -0.82 14.77
N LEU A 101 12.90 -0.32 14.64
CA LEU A 101 12.00 -0.09 15.76
C LEU A 101 11.40 -1.40 16.29
N GLN A 102 11.17 -2.39 15.41
CA GLN A 102 10.79 -3.74 15.81
C GLN A 102 11.93 -4.45 16.56
N ASP A 103 13.16 -4.32 16.06
CA ASP A 103 14.35 -4.86 16.72
C ASP A 103 14.55 -4.23 18.11
N ARG A 104 14.32 -2.92 18.23
CA ARG A 104 14.35 -2.23 19.52
C ARG A 104 13.28 -2.74 20.48
N ALA A 105 12.05 -2.95 20.01
CA ALA A 105 11.00 -3.55 20.81
C ALA A 105 11.38 -4.96 21.32
N LEU A 106 11.97 -5.78 20.46
CA LEU A 106 12.47 -7.10 20.84
C LEU A 106 13.62 -7.04 21.85
N GLU A 107 14.51 -6.06 21.72
CA GLU A 107 15.59 -5.83 22.67
C GLU A 107 15.05 -5.48 24.06
N VAL A 108 14.10 -4.54 24.14
CA VAL A 108 13.45 -4.15 25.40
C VAL A 108 12.73 -5.35 26.04
N VAL A 109 12.02 -6.16 25.25
CA VAL A 109 11.41 -7.42 25.75
C VAL A 109 12.47 -8.32 26.37
N LYS A 110 13.63 -8.50 25.73
CA LYS A 110 14.74 -9.32 26.25
C LYS A 110 15.32 -8.74 27.55
N GLU A 111 15.50 -7.43 27.63
CA GLU A 111 16.02 -6.75 28.83
C GLU A 111 15.10 -6.95 30.04
N ILE A 112 13.80 -6.70 29.86
CA ILE A 112 12.79 -6.88 30.92
C ILE A 112 12.70 -8.36 31.32
N SER A 113 12.68 -9.28 30.34
CA SER A 113 12.61 -10.72 30.61
C SER A 113 13.80 -11.19 31.46
N LYS A 114 15.01 -10.76 31.14
CA LYS A 114 16.22 -11.08 31.93
C LYS A 114 16.14 -10.51 33.34
N LYS A 115 15.65 -9.27 33.50
CA LYS A 115 15.53 -8.61 34.80
C LYS A 115 14.51 -9.30 35.71
N GLU A 116 13.45 -9.85 35.12
CA GLU A 116 12.34 -10.49 35.85
C GLU A 116 12.45 -12.02 35.92
N GLY A 117 13.50 -12.61 35.34
CA GLY A 117 13.69 -14.06 35.34
C GLY A 117 12.66 -14.81 34.48
N ILE A 118 12.21 -14.19 33.39
CA ILE A 118 11.26 -14.78 32.44
C ILE A 118 12.03 -15.50 31.33
N ASP A 119 11.81 -16.81 31.21
CA ASP A 119 12.49 -17.65 30.23
C ASP A 119 11.76 -17.72 28.87
N VAL A 120 10.43 -17.54 28.87
CA VAL A 120 9.59 -17.64 27.67
C VAL A 120 8.58 -16.50 27.65
N VAL A 121 8.58 -15.75 26.56
CA VAL A 121 7.57 -14.73 26.26
C VAL A 121 6.70 -15.24 25.13
N LEU A 122 5.38 -15.17 25.31
CA LEU A 122 4.39 -15.56 24.31
C LEU A 122 3.67 -14.32 23.78
N ALA A 123 3.35 -14.32 22.49
CA ALA A 123 2.49 -13.31 21.93
C ALA A 123 1.08 -13.45 22.50
N THR A 124 0.49 -12.36 23.00
CA THR A 124 -0.85 -12.34 23.61
C THR A 124 -1.93 -12.94 22.70
N ALA A 125 -1.80 -12.75 21.37
CA ALA A 125 -2.73 -13.31 20.38
C ALA A 125 -2.78 -14.84 20.36
N SER A 126 -1.76 -15.52 20.89
CA SER A 126 -1.67 -16.98 20.97
C SER A 126 -2.09 -17.54 22.34
N VAL A 127 -2.53 -16.68 23.26
CA VAL A 127 -2.84 -17.06 24.65
C VAL A 127 -4.34 -16.91 24.89
N VAL A 128 -5.02 -18.01 25.25
CA VAL A 128 -6.47 -18.00 25.55
C VAL A 128 -6.76 -17.36 26.91
N PHE A 129 -5.88 -17.58 27.89
CA PHE A 129 -5.97 -17.00 29.23
C PHE A 129 -4.57 -16.94 29.87
N ALA A 130 -4.26 -15.82 30.50
CA ALA A 130 -3.15 -15.65 31.42
C ALA A 130 -3.59 -14.67 32.52
N ASN A 131 -2.97 -14.76 33.71
CA ASN A 131 -3.14 -13.71 34.70
C ASN A 131 -2.49 -12.41 34.18
N GLU A 132 -3.16 -11.27 34.38
CA GLU A 132 -2.68 -9.94 33.99
C GLU A 132 -1.33 -9.59 34.62
N ASP A 133 -1.06 -10.09 35.83
CA ASP A 133 0.25 -9.94 36.50
C ASP A 133 1.42 -10.55 35.71
N LEU A 134 1.15 -11.46 34.77
CA LEU A 134 2.16 -12.09 33.91
C LEU A 134 2.36 -11.32 32.59
N ASP A 135 1.53 -10.33 32.28
CA ASP A 135 1.65 -9.52 31.08
C ASP A 135 2.69 -8.41 31.27
N ILE A 136 3.81 -8.50 30.55
CA ILE A 136 4.87 -7.49 30.58
C ILE A 136 4.65 -6.36 29.56
N SER A 137 3.58 -6.40 28.76
CA SER A 137 3.35 -5.46 27.66
C SER A 137 3.44 -4.01 28.09
N ASP A 138 2.81 -3.64 29.20
CA ASP A 138 2.79 -2.24 29.67
C ASP A 138 4.16 -1.77 30.15
N LYS A 139 4.95 -2.67 30.75
CA LYS A 139 6.34 -2.38 31.12
C LYS A 139 7.20 -2.16 29.88
N VAL A 140 7.02 -2.99 28.85
CA VAL A 140 7.73 -2.88 27.57
C VAL A 140 7.34 -1.57 26.85
N ILE A 141 6.05 -1.24 26.80
CA ILE A 141 5.54 -0.01 26.20
C ILE A 141 6.09 1.21 26.94
N ALA A 142 6.07 1.19 28.27
CA ALA A 142 6.62 2.26 29.08
C ALA A 142 8.12 2.43 28.84
N GLU A 143 8.88 1.35 28.69
CA GLU A 143 10.33 1.43 28.40
C GLU A 143 10.61 1.94 26.98
N LEU A 144 9.80 1.56 25.99
CA LEU A 144 9.96 2.01 24.60
C LEU A 144 9.63 3.49 24.40
N ASN A 145 8.73 4.05 25.22
CA ASN A 145 8.26 5.43 25.11
C ASN A 145 8.92 6.39 26.11
N LYS A 146 10.04 6.00 26.73
CA LYS A 146 10.88 6.88 27.58
C LYS A 146 11.75 7.79 26.73
#